data_AF-A0A0N0XG25-F1
#
_entry.id   AF-A0A0N0XG25-F1
#
_cell.length_a   1.000
_cell.length_b   1.000
_cell.length_c   1.000
_cell.angle_alpha   90.00
_cell.angle_beta   90.00
_cell.angle_gamma   90.00
#
_symmetry.space_group_name_H-M   'P 1'
#
loop_
_entity.id
_entity.type
_entity.pdbx_description
1 polymer ?
#
loop_
_entity_poly.entity_id
_entity_poly.type
_entity_poly.pdbx_seq_one_letter_code
_entity_poly.pdbx_strand_id
1 'polypeptide(L)'
;MSSPVLDKNGRAMCLAAMVQTTPSTDTMPKSVRVCSDPDSAIQVAQFIVAEMKTNPFCAEGLRITEYNRFDQQEEVRRWRALPWYSRLGGMPDFQSQARAAKSAAYTLWAERAGPGRPWDHKPHIAALMKRQGLFNKGWHKYAQYEYFYDIWSNIHYGYVGLAIGFTAAELIIGAGLAQIGDDAVHLRRGQHHAENGPWPASADDVQDHTSIQLGIDMYLVKKPQALTVDFILQQISAVPMPWGLPPEGLHAKEEHQCGRMR
;
A
#
# COMPACT_ATOMS: atom_id res chain seq x y z
N MET A 1 -42.78 -9.93 -15.68
CA MET A 1 -41.40 -9.90 -16.23
C MET A 1 -40.94 -8.46 -16.17
N SER A 2 -40.07 -8.10 -15.22
CA SER A 2 -39.57 -6.72 -15.09
C SER A 2 -38.62 -6.41 -16.24
N SER A 3 -38.87 -5.33 -16.99
CA SER A 3 -37.97 -4.85 -18.03
C SER A 3 -36.58 -4.53 -17.44
N PRO A 4 -35.47 -4.87 -18.12
CA PRO A 4 -34.13 -4.56 -17.63
C PRO A 4 -33.94 -3.04 -17.60
N VAL A 5 -33.40 -2.51 -16.49
CA VAL A 5 -32.91 -1.13 -16.43
C VAL A 5 -31.67 -1.06 -17.32
N LEU A 6 -31.60 -0.12 -18.25
CA LEU A 6 -30.45 0.00 -19.16
C LEU A 6 -29.62 1.24 -18.80
N ASP A 7 -28.29 1.15 -18.94
CA ASP A 7 -27.41 2.33 -18.85
C ASP A 7 -27.48 3.20 -20.12
N LYS A 8 -26.79 4.34 -20.11
CA LYS A 8 -26.67 5.28 -21.26
C LYS A 8 -26.14 4.63 -22.56
N ASN A 9 -25.60 3.42 -22.47
CA ASN A 9 -25.04 2.66 -23.58
C ASN A 9 -25.89 1.41 -23.91
N GLY A 10 -27.10 1.30 -23.38
CA GLY A 10 -28.02 0.18 -23.65
C GLY A 10 -27.65 -1.14 -22.97
N ARG A 11 -26.79 -1.12 -21.94
CA ARG A 11 -26.37 -2.34 -21.23
C ARG A 11 -27.25 -2.62 -20.03
N ALA A 12 -27.56 -3.89 -19.80
CA ALA A 12 -28.39 -4.33 -18.69
C ALA A 12 -27.77 -3.98 -17.32
N MET A 13 -28.59 -3.33 -16.50
CA MET A 13 -28.33 -3.00 -15.10
C MET A 13 -29.38 -3.69 -14.23
N CYS A 14 -28.98 -4.00 -13.01
CA CYS A 14 -29.89 -4.49 -11.99
C CYS A 14 -29.77 -3.61 -10.74
N LEU A 15 -30.90 -3.40 -10.07
CA LEU A 15 -30.92 -2.87 -8.72
C LEU A 15 -30.42 -3.99 -7.80
N ALA A 16 -29.13 -3.99 -7.49
CA ALA A 16 -28.56 -4.91 -6.53
C ALA A 16 -28.35 -4.17 -5.20
N ALA A 17 -28.92 -4.70 -4.12
CA ALA A 17 -28.38 -4.43 -2.80
C ALA A 17 -26.96 -5.01 -2.80
N MET A 18 -25.92 -4.17 -2.74
CA MET A 18 -24.56 -4.66 -2.65
C MET A 18 -24.47 -5.56 -1.41
N VAL A 19 -24.07 -6.82 -1.57
CA VAL A 19 -23.67 -7.70 -0.45
C VAL A 19 -22.29 -7.25 0.05
N GLN A 20 -22.12 -5.95 0.23
CA GLN A 20 -21.17 -5.40 1.17
C GLN A 20 -21.90 -5.47 2.50
N THR A 21 -21.21 -5.82 3.58
CA THR A 21 -21.68 -5.41 4.91
C THR A 21 -21.67 -3.89 4.94
N THR A 22 -22.73 -3.29 4.41
CA THR A 22 -22.96 -1.87 4.38
C THR A 22 -22.91 -1.39 5.84
N PRO A 23 -22.21 -0.29 6.15
CA PRO A 23 -22.57 0.48 7.33
C PRO A 23 -24.08 0.72 7.26
N SER A 24 -24.79 0.56 8.37
CA SER A 24 -26.26 0.60 8.47
C SER A 24 -26.92 1.92 7.98
N THR A 25 -26.17 2.82 7.36
CA THR A 25 -26.54 4.18 6.95
C THR A 25 -26.64 4.40 5.44
N ASP A 26 -26.22 3.47 4.57
CA ASP A 26 -26.34 3.65 3.10
C ASP A 26 -27.59 2.91 2.58
N THR A 27 -28.74 3.59 2.67
CA THR A 27 -30.07 3.09 2.30
C THR A 27 -30.47 3.35 0.85
N MET A 28 -29.61 4.00 0.04
CA MET A 28 -29.93 4.29 -1.35
C MET A 28 -29.53 3.13 -2.27
N PRO A 29 -30.46 2.52 -3.02
CA PRO A 29 -30.13 1.48 -3.97
C PRO A 29 -29.30 2.08 -5.13
N LYS A 30 -28.06 1.64 -5.25
CA LYS A 30 -27.15 2.04 -6.34
C LYS A 30 -27.39 1.15 -7.56
N SER A 31 -27.46 1.73 -8.75
CA SER A 31 -27.52 0.94 -9.98
C SER A 31 -26.21 0.19 -10.20
N VAL A 32 -26.27 -1.13 -10.24
CA VAL A 32 -25.11 -2.00 -10.44
C VAL A 32 -25.19 -2.56 -11.85
N ARG A 33 -24.12 -2.36 -12.62
CA ARG A 33 -23.91 -3.04 -13.90
C ARG A 33 -23.66 -4.51 -13.62
N VAL A 34 -24.47 -5.36 -14.24
CA VAL A 34 -24.33 -6.82 -14.12
C VAL A 34 -23.49 -7.31 -15.29
N CYS A 35 -22.32 -7.88 -15.00
CA CYS A 35 -21.50 -8.58 -15.98
C CYS A 35 -20.96 -9.88 -15.38
N SER A 36 -20.63 -10.83 -16.26
CA SER A 36 -20.04 -12.12 -15.88
C SER A 36 -18.51 -12.08 -15.79
N ASP A 37 -17.90 -10.90 -15.88
CA ASP A 37 -16.45 -10.77 -15.76
C ASP A 37 -16.02 -11.11 -14.32
N PRO A 38 -15.01 -11.98 -14.13
CA PRO A 38 -14.60 -12.45 -12.82
C PRO A 38 -13.97 -11.32 -11.99
N ASP A 39 -14.17 -11.34 -10.68
CA ASP A 39 -13.49 -10.43 -9.75
C ASP A 39 -12.03 -10.86 -9.52
N SER A 40 -11.18 -10.58 -10.50
CA SER A 40 -9.76 -10.97 -10.50
C SER A 40 -8.97 -10.35 -9.34
N ALA A 41 -9.38 -9.20 -8.81
CA ALA A 41 -8.72 -8.55 -7.69
C ALA A 41 -8.77 -9.36 -6.38
N ILE A 42 -9.75 -10.27 -6.21
CA ILE A 42 -9.86 -11.09 -4.99
C ILE A 42 -8.60 -11.92 -4.77
N GLN A 43 -8.05 -12.48 -5.85
CA GLN A 43 -6.86 -13.33 -5.77
C GLN A 43 -5.60 -12.51 -5.49
N VAL A 44 -5.52 -11.30 -6.04
CA VAL A 44 -4.44 -10.36 -5.74
C VAL A 44 -4.52 -9.91 -4.28
N ALA A 45 -5.72 -9.59 -3.78
CA ALA A 45 -5.96 -9.23 -2.40
C ALA A 45 -5.62 -10.37 -1.44
N GLN A 46 -5.94 -11.62 -1.77
CA GLN A 46 -5.51 -12.80 -1.00
C GLN A 46 -3.99 -12.88 -0.87
N PHE A 47 -3.27 -12.72 -1.98
CA PHE A 47 -1.82 -12.71 -1.99
C PHE A 47 -1.26 -11.58 -1.12
N ILE A 48 -1.74 -10.36 -1.29
CA ILE A 48 -1.26 -9.19 -0.55
C ILE A 48 -1.58 -9.27 0.95
N VAL A 49 -2.76 -9.76 1.33
CA VAL A 49 -3.08 -10.01 2.74
C VAL A 49 -2.10 -11.02 3.33
N ALA A 50 -1.76 -12.09 2.62
CA ALA A 50 -0.79 -13.07 3.09
C ALA A 50 0.59 -12.42 3.32
N GLU A 51 1.05 -11.58 2.39
CA GLU A 51 2.29 -10.82 2.51
C GLU A 51 2.27 -9.87 3.72
N MET A 52 1.21 -9.06 3.87
CA MET A 52 1.03 -8.15 5.02
C MET A 52 0.97 -8.87 6.37
N LYS A 53 0.54 -10.13 6.38
CA LYS A 53 0.49 -10.98 7.57
C LYS A 53 1.81 -11.66 7.89
N THR A 54 2.70 -11.78 6.91
CA THR A 54 3.94 -12.55 7.03
C THR A 54 5.16 -11.64 7.15
N ASN A 55 5.28 -10.64 6.27
CA ASN A 55 6.46 -9.80 6.13
C ASN A 55 6.87 -9.04 7.40
N PRO A 56 5.96 -8.50 8.24
CA PRO A 56 6.36 -7.90 9.51
C PRO A 56 7.01 -8.87 10.50
N PHE A 57 6.74 -10.18 10.35
CA PHE A 57 7.18 -11.23 11.29
C PHE A 57 8.20 -12.19 10.69
N CYS A 58 8.63 -11.97 9.45
CA CYS A 58 9.75 -12.71 8.89
C CYS A 58 11.07 -12.23 9.51
N ALA A 59 12.16 -12.96 9.29
CA ALA A 59 13.45 -12.66 9.89
C ALA A 59 13.90 -11.21 9.64
N GLU A 60 13.64 -10.69 8.44
CA GLU A 60 14.05 -9.34 8.07
C GLU A 60 13.10 -8.26 8.58
N GLY A 61 11.78 -8.52 8.60
CA GLY A 61 10.82 -7.63 9.27
C GLY A 61 11.12 -7.47 10.75
N LEU A 62 11.48 -8.57 11.43
CA LEU A 62 11.89 -8.56 12.83
C LEU A 62 13.20 -7.80 13.06
N ARG A 63 14.20 -7.98 12.20
CA ARG A 63 15.47 -7.20 12.27
C ARG A 63 15.23 -5.70 12.11
N ILE A 64 14.41 -5.30 11.12
CA ILE A 64 14.07 -3.88 10.94
C ILE A 64 13.32 -3.35 12.17
N THR A 65 12.39 -4.14 12.70
CA THR A 65 11.65 -3.80 13.93
C THR A 65 12.57 -3.58 15.12
N GLU A 66 13.59 -4.44 15.29
CA GLU A 66 14.59 -4.31 16.35
C GLU A 66 15.38 -2.99 16.22
N TYR A 67 15.86 -2.68 15.01
CA TYR A 67 16.55 -1.41 14.75
C TYR A 67 15.67 -0.19 14.99
N ASN A 68 14.41 -0.22 14.54
CA ASN A 68 13.45 0.87 14.75
C ASN A 68 13.04 1.05 16.22
N ARG A 69 13.22 0.03 17.07
CA ARG A 69 12.92 0.08 18.51
C ARG A 69 14.05 0.68 19.37
N PHE A 70 15.22 0.96 18.80
CA PHE A 70 16.33 1.54 19.56
C PHE A 70 15.95 2.90 20.13
N ASP A 71 15.85 3.00 21.46
CA ASP A 71 15.51 4.24 22.17
C ASP A 71 16.72 4.73 22.98
N GLN A 72 17.33 5.82 22.50
CA GLN A 72 18.46 6.48 23.16
C GLN A 72 18.16 6.85 24.61
N GLN A 73 16.96 7.36 24.91
CA GLN A 73 16.62 7.82 26.26
C GLN A 73 16.51 6.65 27.22
N GLU A 74 15.90 5.55 26.77
CA GLU A 74 15.81 4.33 27.55
C GLU A 74 17.19 3.72 27.82
N GLU A 75 18.07 3.69 26.83
CA GLU A 75 19.45 3.22 27.02
C GLU A 75 20.25 4.11 28.00
N VAL A 76 20.08 5.44 27.94
CA VAL A 76 20.64 6.35 28.94
C VAL A 76 20.07 6.07 30.33
N ARG A 77 18.76 5.82 30.47
CA ARG A 77 18.14 5.46 31.76
C ARG A 77 18.72 4.17 32.32
N ARG A 78 18.82 3.13 31.49
CA ARG A 78 19.40 1.83 31.86
C ARG A 78 20.85 1.98 32.30
N TRP A 79 21.67 2.71 31.55
CA TRP A 79 23.06 2.96 31.91
C TRP A 79 23.19 3.69 33.26
N ARG A 80 22.35 4.70 33.51
CA ARG A 80 22.35 5.44 34.79
C ARG A 80 21.93 4.59 35.99
N ALA A 81 21.09 3.57 35.77
CA ALA A 81 20.65 2.64 36.81
C ALA A 81 21.72 1.59 37.17
N LEU A 82 22.82 1.50 36.41
CA LEU A 82 23.89 0.53 36.69
C LEU A 82 24.68 0.88 37.96
N PRO A 83 25.19 -0.14 38.67
CA PRO A 83 26.16 0.05 39.75
C PRO A 83 27.35 0.90 39.30
N TRP A 84 27.95 1.64 40.23
CA TRP A 84 29.00 2.62 39.91
C TRP A 84 30.20 1.99 39.18
N TYR A 85 30.57 0.75 39.51
CA TYR A 85 31.70 0.05 38.89
C TYR A 85 31.47 -0.25 37.40
N SER A 86 30.22 -0.50 36.98
CA SER A 86 29.86 -0.71 35.57
C SER A 86 29.91 0.58 34.73
N ARG A 87 30.02 1.73 35.38
CA ARG A 87 30.04 3.06 34.74
C ARG A 87 31.44 3.65 34.61
N LEU A 88 32.49 2.95 35.04
CA LEU A 88 33.88 3.43 35.03
C LEU A 88 34.43 3.71 33.62
N GLY A 89 33.89 3.09 32.58
CA GLY A 89 34.26 3.33 31.18
C GLY A 89 33.65 4.58 30.55
N GLY A 90 32.89 5.37 31.30
CA GLY A 90 32.08 6.45 30.75
C GLY A 90 30.80 5.96 30.08
N MET A 91 29.95 6.91 29.69
CA MET A 91 28.68 6.61 29.02
C MET A 91 28.93 6.32 27.54
N PRO A 92 28.40 5.21 26.99
CA PRO A 92 28.42 4.96 25.56
C PRO A 92 27.76 6.09 24.77
N ASP A 93 28.20 6.30 23.53
CA ASP A 93 27.53 7.23 22.61
C ASP A 93 26.24 6.59 22.07
N PHE A 94 25.18 6.65 22.87
CA PHE A 94 23.86 6.14 22.49
C PHE A 94 23.22 6.93 21.32
N GLN A 95 23.64 8.18 21.09
CA GLN A 95 23.12 8.97 19.98
C GLN A 95 23.67 8.43 18.64
N SER A 96 24.97 8.18 18.57
CA SER A 96 25.58 7.56 17.39
C SER A 96 25.01 6.17 17.13
N GLN A 97 24.80 5.37 18.19
CA GLN A 97 24.16 4.06 18.08
C GLN A 97 22.72 4.14 17.55
N ALA A 98 21.92 5.09 18.04
CA ALA A 98 20.56 5.29 17.54
C ALA A 98 20.54 5.64 16.04
N ARG A 99 21.44 6.52 15.60
CA ARG A 99 21.60 6.87 14.19
C ARG A 99 22.04 5.67 13.35
N ALA A 100 22.98 4.88 13.84
CA ALA A 100 23.45 3.67 13.17
C ALA A 100 22.34 2.62 13.05
N ALA A 101 21.57 2.38 14.12
CA ALA A 101 20.42 1.50 14.11
C ALA A 101 19.38 1.97 13.08
N LYS A 102 19.03 3.27 13.09
CA LYS A 102 18.07 3.82 12.14
C LYS A 102 18.55 3.73 10.69
N SER A 103 19.83 4.00 10.45
CA SER A 103 20.44 3.82 9.12
C SER A 103 20.36 2.36 8.66
N ALA A 104 20.63 1.40 9.55
CA ALA A 104 20.53 -0.03 9.24
C ALA A 104 19.08 -0.43 8.90
N ALA A 105 18.09 0.12 9.61
CA ALA A 105 16.68 -0.08 9.29
C ALA A 105 16.35 0.42 7.88
N TYR A 106 16.78 1.63 7.50
CA TYR A 106 16.55 2.17 6.15
C TYR A 106 17.24 1.35 5.05
N THR A 107 18.47 0.92 5.27
CA THR A 107 19.20 0.09 4.30
C THR A 107 18.47 -1.23 4.07
N LEU A 108 18.12 -1.96 5.14
CA LEU A 108 17.40 -3.22 5.03
C LEU A 108 16.01 -3.05 4.42
N TRP A 109 15.31 -1.95 4.74
CA TRP A 109 14.04 -1.64 4.12
C TRP A 109 14.17 -1.42 2.61
N ALA A 110 15.16 -0.62 2.17
CA ALA A 110 15.41 -0.40 0.75
C ALA A 110 15.80 -1.69 -0.01
N GLU A 111 16.56 -2.59 0.63
CA GLU A 111 16.90 -3.90 0.07
C GLU A 111 15.70 -4.84 -0.11
N ARG A 112 14.62 -4.59 0.65
CA ARG A 112 13.42 -5.44 0.64
C ARG A 112 12.29 -4.84 -0.19
N ALA A 113 12.00 -3.56 0.01
CA ALA A 113 10.85 -2.86 -0.57
C ALA A 113 11.20 -1.97 -1.77
N GLY A 114 12.48 -1.85 -2.14
CA GLY A 114 12.88 -1.08 -3.33
C GLY A 114 12.42 -1.70 -4.66
N PRO A 115 12.55 -0.97 -5.79
CA PRO A 115 12.19 -1.48 -7.12
C PRO A 115 12.89 -2.80 -7.45
N GLY A 116 12.13 -3.80 -7.90
CA GLY A 116 12.65 -5.12 -8.24
C GLY A 116 13.16 -5.95 -7.06
N ARG A 117 12.87 -5.53 -5.81
CA ARG A 117 13.26 -6.26 -4.59
C ARG A 117 12.16 -7.22 -4.14
N PRO A 118 12.40 -8.11 -3.15
CA PRO A 118 11.44 -9.16 -2.79
C PRO A 118 10.03 -8.69 -2.40
N TRP A 119 9.90 -7.49 -1.84
CA TRP A 119 8.59 -6.89 -1.48
C TRP A 119 8.05 -5.94 -2.55
N ASP A 120 8.72 -5.84 -3.71
CA ASP A 120 8.11 -5.33 -4.93
C ASP A 120 7.24 -6.41 -5.57
N HIS A 121 5.95 -6.37 -5.26
CA HIS A 121 4.99 -7.37 -5.70
C HIS A 121 4.52 -7.17 -7.16
N LYS A 122 4.90 -6.06 -7.82
CA LYS A 122 4.45 -5.73 -9.18
C LYS A 122 4.70 -6.88 -10.17
N PRO A 123 5.91 -7.48 -10.25
CA PRO A 123 6.17 -8.60 -11.16
C PRO A 123 5.44 -9.89 -10.77
N HIS A 124 5.29 -10.14 -9.47
CA HIS A 124 4.64 -11.34 -8.94
C HIS A 124 3.14 -11.35 -9.27
N ILE A 125 2.47 -10.21 -9.09
CA ILE A 125 1.05 -10.04 -9.41
C ILE A 125 0.84 -10.21 -10.91
N ALA A 126 1.67 -9.56 -11.74
CA ALA A 126 1.59 -9.72 -13.19
C ALA A 126 1.76 -11.18 -13.62
N ALA A 127 2.70 -11.92 -13.02
CA ALA A 127 2.90 -13.34 -13.29
C ALA A 127 1.74 -14.23 -12.79
N LEU A 128 1.18 -13.93 -11.62
CA LEU A 128 0.00 -14.62 -11.08
C LEU A 128 -1.19 -14.50 -12.04
N MET A 129 -1.49 -13.28 -12.48
CA MET A 129 -2.61 -13.02 -13.38
C MET A 129 -2.42 -13.66 -14.75
N LYS A 130 -1.20 -13.65 -15.29
CA LYS A 130 -0.88 -14.31 -16.58
C LYS A 130 -1.11 -15.82 -16.49
N ARG A 131 -0.64 -16.48 -15.43
CA ARG A 131 -0.83 -17.93 -15.23
C ARG A 131 -2.30 -18.34 -15.12
N GLN A 132 -3.15 -17.45 -14.62
CA GLN A 132 -4.57 -17.71 -14.44
C GLN A 132 -5.43 -17.31 -15.65
N GLY A 133 -4.83 -16.73 -16.70
CA GLY A 133 -5.57 -16.21 -17.84
C GLY A 133 -6.43 -14.99 -17.51
N LEU A 134 -6.10 -14.27 -16.43
CA LEU A 134 -6.83 -13.10 -15.91
C LEU A 134 -6.06 -11.78 -16.14
N PHE A 135 -4.90 -11.82 -16.79
CA PHE A 135 -4.09 -10.63 -17.05
C PHE A 135 -4.80 -9.68 -18.01
N ASN A 136 -5.15 -8.49 -17.52
CA ASN A 136 -5.81 -7.43 -18.28
C ASN A 136 -4.96 -6.15 -18.25
N LYS A 137 -3.75 -6.19 -18.85
CA LYS A 137 -2.82 -5.04 -18.89
C LYS A 137 -2.57 -4.40 -17.52
N GLY A 138 -2.56 -5.22 -16.47
CA GLY A 138 -2.36 -4.77 -15.09
C GLY A 138 -3.61 -4.28 -14.36
N TRP A 139 -4.80 -4.33 -14.98
CA TRP A 139 -6.07 -3.99 -14.33
C TRP A 139 -6.74 -5.21 -13.73
N HIS A 140 -7.28 -5.07 -12.52
CA HIS A 140 -8.01 -6.12 -11.81
C HIS A 140 -9.42 -5.67 -11.45
N LYS A 141 -10.41 -6.49 -11.79
CA LYS A 141 -11.81 -6.17 -11.51
C LYS A 141 -12.18 -6.53 -10.07
N TYR A 142 -12.92 -5.65 -9.41
CA TYR A 142 -13.71 -5.96 -8.23
C TYR A 142 -15.01 -5.16 -8.23
N ALA A 143 -16.14 -5.87 -8.15
CA ALA A 143 -17.47 -5.28 -8.19
C ALA A 143 -17.67 -4.40 -9.45
N GLN A 144 -17.76 -3.08 -9.28
CA GLN A 144 -18.06 -2.11 -10.34
C GLN A 144 -16.81 -1.36 -10.86
N TYR A 145 -15.64 -1.67 -10.30
CA TYR A 145 -14.41 -0.93 -10.56
C TYR A 145 -13.29 -1.86 -11.02
N GLU A 146 -12.34 -1.26 -11.73
CA GLU A 146 -11.05 -1.87 -12.06
C GLU A 146 -9.94 -1.10 -11.34
N TYR A 147 -8.94 -1.83 -10.87
CA TYR A 147 -7.84 -1.33 -10.06
C TYR A 147 -6.50 -1.67 -10.72
N PHE A 148 -5.62 -0.68 -10.86
CA PHE A 148 -4.32 -0.89 -11.45
C PHE A 148 -3.38 -1.63 -10.48
N TYR A 149 -2.49 -2.47 -11.02
CA TYR A 149 -1.70 -3.39 -10.21
C TYR A 149 -0.70 -2.73 -9.25
N ASP A 150 -0.33 -1.47 -9.50
CA ASP A 150 0.64 -0.75 -8.67
C ASP A 150 0.13 -0.45 -7.26
N ILE A 151 -1.18 -0.29 -7.07
CA ILE A 151 -1.75 0.03 -5.75
C ILE A 151 -1.41 -1.04 -4.72
N TRP A 152 -1.30 -2.30 -5.14
CA TRP A 152 -1.15 -3.43 -4.24
C TRP A 152 0.20 -3.41 -3.51
N SER A 153 1.29 -3.19 -4.25
CA SER A 153 2.63 -3.03 -3.67
C SER A 153 2.71 -1.79 -2.79
N ASN A 154 2.08 -0.69 -3.19
CA ASN A 154 2.13 0.58 -2.46
C ASN A 154 1.31 0.56 -1.16
N ILE A 155 0.12 -0.06 -1.17
CA ILE A 155 -0.64 -0.34 0.06
C ILE A 155 0.17 -1.26 0.98
N HIS A 156 0.82 -2.29 0.44
CA HIS A 156 1.72 -3.16 1.22
C HIS A 156 2.89 -2.38 1.83
N TYR A 157 3.55 -1.50 1.06
CA TYR A 157 4.63 -0.64 1.53
C TYR A 157 4.23 0.17 2.75
N GLY A 158 3.10 0.89 2.68
CA GLY A 158 2.59 1.68 3.79
C GLY A 158 2.21 0.83 5.01
N TYR A 159 1.49 -0.28 4.78
CA TYR A 159 1.00 -1.15 5.84
C TYR A 159 2.14 -1.86 6.60
N VAL A 160 3.03 -2.55 5.87
CA VAL A 160 4.14 -3.30 6.45
C VAL A 160 5.20 -2.37 7.02
N GLY A 161 5.48 -1.24 6.35
CA GLY A 161 6.42 -0.24 6.86
C GLY A 161 6.04 0.27 8.25
N LEU A 162 4.75 0.58 8.45
CA LEU A 162 4.25 0.99 9.75
C LEU A 162 4.23 -0.18 10.76
N ALA A 163 3.99 -1.41 10.29
CA ALA A 163 4.02 -2.60 11.13
C ALA A 163 5.39 -2.90 11.73
N ILE A 164 6.46 -2.60 11.00
CA ILE A 164 7.86 -2.80 11.44
C ILE A 164 8.49 -1.56 12.07
N GLY A 165 7.68 -0.55 12.41
CA GLY A 165 8.09 0.57 13.26
C GLY A 165 8.66 1.80 12.54
N PHE A 166 8.47 1.93 11.22
CA PHE A 166 8.64 3.24 10.58
C PHE A 166 7.48 4.16 10.89
N THR A 167 7.72 5.46 10.89
CA THR A 167 6.65 6.46 10.96
C THR A 167 6.01 6.67 9.59
N ALA A 168 4.77 7.16 9.56
CA ALA A 168 4.11 7.55 8.30
C ALA A 168 4.97 8.54 7.49
N ALA A 169 5.58 9.52 8.16
CA ALA A 169 6.45 10.50 7.51
C ALA A 169 7.69 9.85 6.86
N GLU A 170 8.32 8.89 7.52
CA GLU A 170 9.48 8.16 6.96
C GLU A 170 9.11 7.37 5.71
N LEU A 171 7.92 6.76 5.68
CA LEU A 171 7.44 6.00 4.53
C LEU A 171 7.13 6.90 3.34
N ILE A 172 6.42 8.00 3.58
CA ILE A 172 6.07 8.98 2.56
C ILE A 172 7.32 9.68 1.98
N ILE A 173 8.25 10.08 2.84
CA ILE A 173 9.54 10.66 2.42
C ILE A 173 10.36 9.62 1.64
N GLY A 174 10.39 8.38 2.11
CA GLY A 174 11.11 7.28 1.47
C GLY A 174 10.61 6.99 0.06
N ALA A 175 9.29 7.00 -0.16
CA ALA A 175 8.69 6.81 -1.47
C ALA A 175 9.06 7.95 -2.44
N GLY A 176 8.94 9.20 -2.00
CA GLY A 176 9.35 10.36 -2.81
C GLY A 176 10.83 10.33 -3.20
N LEU A 177 11.72 9.93 -2.29
CA LEU A 177 13.14 9.74 -2.61
C LEU A 177 13.39 8.60 -3.59
N ALA A 178 12.60 7.52 -3.51
CA ALA A 178 12.70 6.41 -4.46
C ALA A 178 12.28 6.84 -5.87
N GLN A 179 11.19 7.62 -6.00
CA GLN A 179 10.75 8.17 -7.29
C GLN A 179 11.80 9.10 -7.91
N ILE A 180 12.44 9.95 -7.11
CA ILE A 180 13.56 10.79 -7.57
C ILE A 180 14.71 9.93 -8.11
N GLY A 181 15.03 8.82 -7.43
CA GLY A 181 16.04 7.88 -7.88
C GLY A 181 15.68 7.21 -9.21
N ASP A 182 14.44 6.75 -9.36
CA ASP A 182 13.92 6.14 -10.60
C ASP A 182 13.99 7.13 -11.77
N ASP A 183 13.52 8.36 -11.57
CA ASP A 183 13.54 9.41 -12.58
C ASP A 183 14.96 9.74 -13.02
N ALA A 184 15.91 9.80 -12.08
CA ALA A 184 17.32 10.03 -12.40
C ALA A 184 17.94 8.89 -13.22
N VAL A 185 17.66 7.63 -12.86
CA VAL A 185 18.14 6.44 -13.59
C VAL A 185 17.55 6.38 -15.00
N HIS A 186 16.29 6.75 -15.16
CA HIS A 186 15.58 6.74 -16.43
C HIS A 186 15.64 8.06 -17.22
N LEU A 187 16.43 9.04 -16.74
CA LEU A 187 16.58 10.37 -17.35
C LEU A 187 15.25 11.08 -17.59
N ARG A 188 14.27 10.86 -16.69
CA ARG A 188 12.97 11.53 -16.70
C ARG A 188 13.10 12.89 -16.03
N ARG A 189 12.20 13.81 -16.40
CA ARG A 189 12.07 15.07 -15.68
C ARG A 189 11.43 14.79 -14.32
N GLY A 190 12.07 15.25 -13.26
CA GLY A 190 11.53 15.12 -11.91
C GLY A 190 10.14 15.75 -11.81
N GLN A 191 9.27 15.08 -11.07
CA GLN A 191 7.88 15.48 -10.88
C GLN A 191 7.71 16.30 -9.59
N HIS A 192 6.59 17.04 -9.50
CA HIS A 192 6.24 17.80 -8.31
C HIS A 192 4.73 17.91 -8.13
N HIS A 193 4.20 17.08 -7.24
CA HIS A 193 2.81 16.95 -6.83
C HIS A 193 2.63 17.56 -5.43
N ALA A 194 2.24 18.83 -5.37
CA ALA A 194 2.12 19.59 -4.12
C ALA A 194 1.07 19.01 -3.14
N GLU A 195 0.07 18.29 -3.65
CA GLU A 195 -0.95 17.60 -2.87
C GLU A 195 -0.39 16.49 -1.97
N ASN A 196 0.76 15.91 -2.34
CA ASN A 196 1.44 14.88 -1.56
C ASN A 196 2.24 15.47 -0.38
N GLY A 197 2.29 16.81 -0.26
CA GLY A 197 2.96 17.53 0.82
C GLY A 197 4.32 18.12 0.42
N PRO A 198 5.18 18.47 1.39
CA PRO A 198 6.47 19.09 1.10
C PRO A 198 7.45 18.11 0.47
N TRP A 199 8.39 18.63 -0.31
CA TRP A 199 9.51 17.84 -0.85
C TRP A 199 10.27 17.10 0.29
N PRO A 200 10.65 15.82 0.12
CA PRO A 200 10.61 15.03 -1.11
C PRO A 200 9.30 14.27 -1.37
N ALA A 201 8.31 14.35 -0.47
CA ALA A 201 7.03 13.63 -0.65
C ALA A 201 6.31 14.03 -1.94
N SER A 202 6.42 15.30 -2.35
CA SER A 202 5.85 15.79 -3.61
C SER A 202 6.48 15.21 -4.87
N ALA A 203 7.59 14.49 -4.79
CA ALA A 203 8.17 13.84 -5.96
C ALA A 203 7.47 12.53 -6.33
N ASP A 204 6.76 11.90 -5.38
CA ASP A 204 6.03 10.64 -5.60
C ASP A 204 4.76 10.88 -6.42
N ASP A 205 4.31 9.89 -7.19
CA ASP A 205 3.08 10.02 -7.96
C ASP A 205 1.84 10.03 -7.02
N VAL A 206 0.80 10.80 -7.36
CA VAL A 206 -0.40 10.96 -6.51
C VAL A 206 -1.11 9.64 -6.19
N GLN A 207 -1.23 8.74 -7.17
CA GLN A 207 -1.86 7.44 -6.94
C GLN A 207 -1.03 6.51 -6.02
N ASP A 208 0.29 6.63 -6.09
CA ASP A 208 1.23 5.85 -5.29
C ASP A 208 1.21 6.35 -3.84
N HIS A 209 1.31 7.67 -3.66
CA HIS A 209 1.16 8.33 -2.37
C HIS A 209 -0.18 7.98 -1.70
N THR A 210 -1.30 8.08 -2.43
CA THR A 210 -2.63 7.71 -1.92
C THR A 210 -2.69 6.25 -1.49
N SER A 211 -2.04 5.36 -2.25
CA SER A 211 -2.00 3.93 -1.95
C SER A 211 -1.16 3.63 -0.69
N ILE A 212 -0.01 4.29 -0.52
CA ILE A 212 0.82 4.18 0.68
C ILE A 212 0.06 4.68 1.90
N GLN A 213 -0.58 5.85 1.80
CA GLN A 213 -1.39 6.41 2.88
C GLN A 213 -2.55 5.47 3.26
N LEU A 214 -3.24 4.88 2.28
CA LEU A 214 -4.27 3.88 2.54
C LEU A 214 -3.72 2.69 3.34
N GLY A 215 -2.53 2.19 3.00
CA GLY A 215 -1.86 1.12 3.75
C GLY A 215 -1.53 1.50 5.20
N ILE A 216 -1.02 2.71 5.41
CA ILE A 216 -0.77 3.30 6.74
C ILE A 216 -2.07 3.33 7.57
N ASP A 217 -3.14 3.90 7.01
CA ASP A 217 -4.43 4.05 7.67
C ASP A 217 -5.04 2.68 8.02
N MET A 218 -4.93 1.71 7.10
CA MET A 218 -5.36 0.34 7.31
C MET A 218 -4.66 -0.32 8.52
N TYR A 219 -3.36 -0.12 8.69
CA TYR A 219 -2.61 -0.70 9.82
C TYR A 219 -2.97 -0.04 11.16
N LEU A 220 -3.32 1.25 11.14
CA LEU A 220 -3.83 1.95 12.33
C LEU A 220 -5.16 1.35 12.80
N VAL A 221 -6.00 0.88 11.89
CA VAL A 221 -7.32 0.29 12.20
C VAL A 221 -7.25 -1.22 12.47
N LYS A 222 -6.52 -2.00 11.66
CA LYS A 222 -6.43 -3.47 11.78
C LYS A 222 -4.99 -3.95 11.76
N LYS A 223 -4.59 -4.63 12.83
CA LYS A 223 -3.30 -5.32 12.93
C LYS A 223 -3.26 -6.59 12.08
N PRO A 224 -2.07 -7.08 11.70
CA PRO A 224 -1.93 -8.17 10.73
C PRO A 224 -2.77 -9.41 11.07
N GLN A 225 -2.84 -9.79 12.34
CA GLN A 225 -3.57 -10.98 12.78
C GLN A 225 -5.07 -10.89 12.46
N ALA A 226 -5.64 -9.68 12.50
CA ALA A 226 -7.05 -9.39 12.25
C ALA A 226 -7.35 -8.92 10.81
N LEU A 227 -6.33 -8.84 9.95
CA LEU A 227 -6.47 -8.41 8.56
C LEU A 227 -7.15 -9.51 7.72
N THR A 228 -8.14 -9.09 6.91
CA THR A 228 -8.93 -9.95 6.03
C THR A 228 -8.96 -9.40 4.60
N VAL A 229 -9.23 -10.28 3.64
CA VAL A 229 -9.36 -9.91 2.22
C VAL A 229 -10.51 -8.93 2.00
N ASP A 230 -11.67 -9.21 2.60
CA ASP A 230 -12.85 -8.35 2.50
C ASP A 230 -12.59 -6.93 3.01
N PHE A 231 -11.78 -6.79 4.06
CA PHE A 231 -11.40 -5.49 4.57
C PHE A 231 -10.61 -4.69 3.54
N ILE A 232 -9.57 -5.27 2.94
CA ILE A 232 -8.79 -4.56 1.90
C ILE A 232 -9.69 -4.20 0.70
N LEU A 233 -10.50 -5.14 0.23
CA LEU A 233 -11.42 -4.93 -0.88
C LEU A 233 -12.44 -3.82 -0.59
N GLN A 234 -12.92 -3.72 0.64
CA GLN A 234 -13.77 -2.61 1.10
C GLN A 234 -13.02 -1.28 1.10
N GLN A 235 -11.79 -1.24 1.61
CA GLN A 235 -10.98 -0.02 1.68
C GLN A 235 -10.65 0.54 0.28
N ILE A 236 -10.18 -0.29 -0.66
CA ILE A 236 -9.91 0.16 -2.04
C ILE A 236 -11.19 0.59 -2.76
N SER A 237 -12.33 -0.04 -2.45
CA SER A 237 -13.63 0.34 -3.01
C SER A 237 -14.11 1.69 -2.50
N ALA A 238 -13.74 2.07 -1.28
CA ALA A 238 -14.11 3.33 -0.65
C ALA A 238 -13.28 4.53 -1.15
N VAL A 239 -12.09 4.30 -1.73
CA VAL A 239 -11.28 5.40 -2.29
C VAL A 239 -12.04 6.08 -3.43
N PRO A 240 -12.25 7.40 -3.40
CA PRO A 240 -12.98 8.11 -4.44
C PRO A 240 -12.22 8.10 -5.78
N MET A 241 -12.96 8.31 -6.88
CA MET A 241 -12.34 8.61 -8.17
C MET A 241 -12.24 10.14 -8.34
N PRO A 242 -11.15 10.66 -8.96
CA PRO A 242 -10.01 9.90 -9.46
C PRO A 242 -9.07 9.45 -8.33
N TRP A 243 -8.51 8.24 -8.46
CA TRP A 243 -7.41 7.78 -7.63
C TRP A 243 -6.11 8.07 -8.39
N GLY A 244 -5.59 9.29 -8.22
CA GLY A 244 -4.53 9.87 -9.05
C GLY A 244 -5.01 11.18 -9.73
N LEU A 245 -4.20 11.72 -10.64
CA LEU A 245 -4.50 12.97 -11.36
C LEU A 245 -4.84 12.71 -12.84
N PRO A 246 -6.10 12.89 -13.27
CA PRO A 246 -6.44 13.05 -14.68
C PRO A 246 -5.98 14.43 -15.17
N PRO A 247 -5.44 14.62 -16.40
CA PRO A 247 -5.46 13.71 -17.55
C PRO A 247 -4.13 12.98 -17.82
N GLU A 248 -3.18 12.94 -16.89
CA GLU A 248 -1.81 12.44 -17.14
C GLU A 248 -1.71 10.91 -17.33
N GLY A 249 -2.83 10.19 -17.40
CA GLY A 249 -2.86 8.74 -17.58
C GLY A 249 -2.43 7.93 -16.35
N LEU A 250 -2.16 8.62 -15.24
CA LEU A 250 -1.77 8.06 -13.95
C LEU A 250 -3.01 7.99 -13.04
N HIS A 251 -3.92 7.06 -13.36
CA HIS A 251 -5.04 6.73 -12.48
C HIS A 251 -5.00 5.26 -12.11
N ALA A 252 -5.36 4.96 -10.88
CA ALA A 252 -5.28 3.62 -10.33
C ALA A 252 -6.64 2.95 -10.10
N LYS A 253 -7.73 3.68 -10.38
CA LYS A 253 -9.11 3.21 -10.26
C LYS A 253 -9.98 3.77 -11.38
N GLU A 254 -10.76 2.92 -12.01
CA GLU A 254 -11.72 3.31 -13.04
C GLU A 254 -13.00 2.47 -12.99
N GLU A 255 -14.07 2.94 -13.63
CA GLU A 255 -15.30 2.18 -13.80
C GLU A 255 -15.06 0.96 -14.69
N HIS A 256 -15.59 -0.20 -14.30
CA HIS A 256 -15.42 -1.43 -15.06
C HIS A 256 -16.14 -1.37 -16.42
N GLN A 257 -15.38 -1.65 -17.48
CA GLN A 257 -15.87 -1.67 -18.84
C GLN A 257 -15.95 -3.11 -19.40
N CYS A 258 -17.16 -3.67 -19.44
CA CYS A 258 -17.38 -4.97 -20.07
C CYS A 258 -16.96 -4.96 -21.54
N GLY A 259 -16.25 -6.01 -21.95
CA GLY A 259 -15.87 -6.23 -23.35
C GLY A 259 -14.76 -5.31 -23.86
N ARG A 260 -14.01 -4.62 -22.98
CA ARG A 260 -12.74 -3.99 -23.37
C ARG A 260 -11.87 -5.09 -23.99
N MET A 261 -11.37 -4.88 -25.22
CA MET A 261 -10.50 -5.87 -25.87
C MET A 261 -9.31 -6.15 -24.96
N ARG A 262 -9.31 -7.38 -24.44
CA ARG A 262 -8.35 -7.95 -23.50
C ARG A 262 -7.00 -8.09 -24.20
#